data_AF-A0A3P6D9K7-F1
#
_entry.id   AF-A0A3P6D9K7-F1
#
_cell.length_a   1.000
_cell.length_b   1.000
_cell.length_c   1.000
_cell.angle_alpha   90.00
_cell.angle_beta   90.00
_cell.angle_gamma   90.00
#
_symmetry.space_group_name_H-M   'P 1'
#
loop_
_entity.id
_entity.type
_entity.pdbx_description
1 polymer ?
#
loop_
_entity_poly.entity_id
_entity_poly.type
_entity_poly.pdbx_seq_one_letter_code
_entity_poly.pdbx_strand_id
1 'polypeptide(L)' 'MTHPYEEDREMKALKDDIDMLGFVADAECEIPTKCPCGGGRIINEVSRDPKYPTDFDTLPGRKYFTC' A
#
# COMPACT_ATOMS: atom_id res chain seq x y z
N MET A 1 25.34 8.41 24.24
CA MET A 1 23.89 8.41 24.48
C MET A 1 23.34 9.50 23.60
N THR A 2 22.86 9.12 22.42
CA THR A 2 22.04 9.99 21.57
C THR A 2 20.83 10.44 22.37
N HIS A 3 20.42 11.70 22.22
CA HIS A 3 19.27 12.21 22.94
C HIS A 3 18.02 11.46 22.41
N PRO A 4 17.05 11.06 23.25
CA PRO A 4 15.90 10.25 22.82
C PRO A 4 15.16 10.82 21.60
N TYR A 5 15.12 12.14 21.49
CA TYR A 5 14.56 12.86 20.34
C TYR A 5 15.27 12.58 19.00
N GLU A 6 16.60 12.43 19.02
CA GLU A 6 17.36 12.12 17.81
C GLU A 6 17.10 10.70 17.36
N GLU A 7 16.99 9.75 18.29
CA GLU A 7 16.66 8.35 18.01
C GLU A 7 15.26 8.22 17.39
N ASP A 8 14.28 8.94 17.92
CA ASP A 8 12.92 8.99 17.36
C ASP A 8 12.91 9.58 15.94
N ARG A 9 13.71 10.63 15.71
CA ARG A 9 13.82 11.26 14.38
C ARG A 9 14.49 10.35 13.37
N GLU A 10 15.55 9.66 13.77
CA GLU A 10 16.27 8.68 12.94
C GLU A 10 15.38 7.48 12.61
N MET A 11 14.62 6.97 13.58
CA MET A 11 13.66 5.88 13.36
C MET A 11 12.56 6.29 12.38
N LYS A 12 12.05 7.52 12.50
CA LYS A 12 11.06 8.05 11.56
C LYS A 12 11.63 8.16 10.15
N ALA A 13 12.83 8.72 10.00
CA ALA A 13 13.48 8.83 8.70
C ALA A 13 13.74 7.46 8.05
N LEU A 14 14.17 6.47 8.85
CA LEU A 14 14.36 5.10 8.37
C LEU A 14 13.04 4.48 7.89
N LYS A 15 11.94 4.72 8.62
CA LYS A 15 10.63 4.23 8.23
C LYS A 15 10.14 4.86 6.92
N ASP A 16 10.32 6.17 6.77
CA ASP A 16 9.93 6.90 5.56
C ASP A 16 10.73 6.39 4.33
N ASP A 17 12.02 6.09 4.49
CA ASP A 17 12.87 5.51 3.43
C ASP A 17 12.41 4.10 3.01
N ILE A 18 12.13 3.23 3.99
CA ILE A 18 11.61 1.88 3.74
C ILE A 18 10.26 1.92 3.02
N ASP A 19 9.36 2.83 3.42
CA ASP A 19 8.06 2.97 2.78
C ASP A 19 8.22 3.49 1.34
N MET A 20 9.13 4.43 1.08
CA MET A 20 9.45 4.92 -0.26
C MET A 20 9.97 3.79 -1.17
N LEU A 21 10.92 2.99 -0.70
CA LEU A 21 11.42 1.81 -1.43
C LEU A 21 10.31 0.79 -1.74
N GLY A 22 9.38 0.59 -0.79
CA GLY A 22 8.20 -0.24 -0.99
C GLY A 22 7.31 0.26 -2.13
N PHE A 23 7.05 1.58 -2.19
CA PHE A 23 6.25 2.16 -3.27
C PHE A 23 6.91 2.06 -4.65
N VAL A 24 8.24 2.20 -4.73
CA VAL A 24 8.98 2.00 -5.98
C VAL A 24 8.86 0.55 -6.44
N ALA A 25 9.09 -0.42 -5.55
CA ALA A 25 8.96 -1.84 -5.88
C ALA A 25 7.53 -2.22 -6.28
N ASP A 26 6.53 -1.65 -5.60
CA ASP A 26 5.11 -1.85 -5.93
C ASP A 26 4.75 -1.28 -7.31
N ALA A 27 5.34 -0.13 -7.70
CA ALA A 27 5.15 0.47 -9.01
C ALA A 27 5.79 -0.36 -10.13
N GLU A 28 6.97 -0.95 -9.88
CA GLU A 28 7.63 -1.87 -10.81
C GLU A 28 6.88 -3.21 -10.93
N CYS A 29 6.32 -3.72 -9.83
CA CYS A 29 5.59 -4.98 -9.81
C CYS A 29 4.11 -4.85 -10.19
N GLU A 30 3.60 -3.62 -10.37
CA GLU A 30 2.18 -3.28 -10.62
C GLU A 30 1.19 -3.79 -9.56
N ILE A 31 1.68 -4.31 -8.43
CA ILE A 31 0.88 -4.88 -7.35
C ILE A 31 1.26 -4.19 -6.04
N PRO A 32 0.46 -3.20 -5.62
CA PRO A 32 0.65 -2.51 -4.37
C PRO A 32 0.51 -3.44 -3.15
N THR A 33 1.47 -3.36 -2.23
CA THR A 33 1.48 -4.09 -0.96
C THR A 33 1.04 -3.22 0.22
N LYS A 34 1.16 -1.88 0.10
CA LYS A 34 0.76 -0.88 1.10
C LYS A 34 0.03 0.31 0.47
N CYS A 35 -0.93 0.90 1.19
CA CYS A 35 -1.60 2.10 0.67
C CYS A 35 -0.64 3.30 0.70
N PRO A 36 -0.51 4.07 -0.40
CA PRO A 36 0.21 5.34 -0.41
C PRO A 36 -0.43 6.40 0.51
N CYS A 37 -1.69 6.20 0.90
CA CYS A 37 -2.37 7.00 1.90
C CYS A 37 -1.90 6.76 3.35
N GLY A 38 -0.98 5.81 3.57
CA GLY A 38 -0.52 5.40 4.91
C GLY A 38 -1.51 4.50 5.65
N GLY A 39 -2.68 4.23 5.07
CA GLY A 39 -3.54 3.15 5.52
C GLY A 39 -2.86 1.80 5.27
N GLY A 40 -3.24 0.78 6.05
CA GLY A 40 -2.48 -0.45 6.23
C GLY A 40 -2.33 -1.34 4.99
N ARG A 41 -2.47 -2.65 5.19
CA ARG A 41 -2.25 -3.64 4.14
C ARG A 41 -3.30 -3.49 3.04
N ILE A 42 -2.86 -3.47 1.79
CA ILE A 42 -3.77 -3.46 0.65
C ILE A 42 -4.49 -4.79 0.54
N ILE A 43 -5.82 -4.71 0.40
CA ILE A 43 -6.68 -5.87 0.16
C ILE A 43 -6.69 -6.11 -1.36
N ASN A 44 -6.09 -7.22 -1.79
CA ASN A 44 -6.08 -7.70 -3.18
C ASN A 44 -7.09 -8.84 -3.39
N GLU A 45 -8.10 -8.94 -2.51
CA GLU A 45 -9.16 -9.91 -2.68
C GLU A 45 -10.01 -9.49 -3.88
N VAL A 46 -10.07 -10.36 -4.89
CA VAL A 46 -11.02 -10.22 -5.99
C VAL A 46 -12.40 -10.31 -5.36
N SER A 47 -13.11 -9.18 -5.32
CA SER A 47 -14.45 -9.14 -4.76
C SER A 47 -15.33 -10.12 -5.54
N ARG A 48 -15.73 -11.21 -4.88
CA ARG A 48 -16.57 -12.25 -5.50
C ARG A 48 -18.01 -11.77 -5.67
N ASP A 49 -18.39 -10.76 -4.88
CA ASP A 49 -19.68 -10.11 -4.87
C ASP A 49 -19.56 -8.66 -5.37
N PRO A 50 -20.32 -8.23 -6.38
CA PRO A 50 -20.30 -6.86 -6.86
C PRO A 50 -20.59 -5.88 -5.72
N LYS A 51 -19.71 -4.90 -5.48
CA LYS A 51 -19.94 -3.83 -4.49
C LYS A 51 -21.18 -3.00 -4.85
N TYR A 52 -21.51 -2.93 -6.15
CA TYR A 52 -22.77 -2.40 -6.66
C TYR A 52 -23.41 -3.38 -7.65
N PRO A 53 -24.74 -3.47 -7.75
CA PRO A 53 -25.43 -4.40 -8.66
C PRO A 53 -25.09 -4.20 -10.14
N THR A 54 -24.53 -3.05 -10.52
CA THR A 54 -24.10 -2.71 -11.87
C THR A 54 -22.60 -2.89 -12.09
N ASP A 55 -21.84 -3.22 -11.05
CA ASP A 55 -20.39 -3.36 -11.07
C ASP A 55 -20.01 -4.78 -11.50
N PHE A 56 -20.46 -5.15 -12.70
CA PHE A 56 -19.92 -6.31 -13.39
C PHE A 56 -18.61 -5.86 -14.02
N ASP A 57 -17.52 -5.89 -13.24
CA ASP A 57 -16.21 -5.73 -13.84
C ASP A 57 -15.92 -6.97 -14.71
N THR A 58 -16.25 -6.83 -15.98
CA THR A 58 -16.18 -7.88 -16.99
C THR A 58 -14.79 -7.96 -17.62
N LEU A 59 -13.84 -7.14 -17.19
CA LEU A 59 -12.50 -7.10 -17.74
C LEU A 59 -11.62 -8.16 -17.04
N PRO A 60 -11.28 -9.27 -17.72
CA PRO A 60 -10.41 -10.28 -17.15
C PRO A 60 -9.03 -9.65 -16.94
N GLY A 61 -8.60 -9.49 -15.68
CA GLY A 61 -7.23 -9.10 -15.33
C GLY A 61 -7.06 -7.76 -14.63
N ARG A 62 -8.11 -6.96 -14.38
CA ARG A 62 -7.97 -5.77 -13.51
C ARG A 62 -7.97 -6.20 -12.04
N LYS A 63 -6.96 -5.76 -11.29
CA LYS A 63 -6.88 -5.93 -9.83
C LYS A 63 -7.29 -4.60 -9.20
N TYR A 64 -8.29 -4.64 -8.33
CA TYR A 64 -8.66 -3.48 -7.50
C TYR A 64 -7.92 -3.58 -6.19
N PHE A 65 -7.27 -2.48 -5.82
CA PHE A 65 -6.58 -2.33 -4.56
C PHE A 65 -7.36 -1.33 -3.73
N THR A 66 -7.88 -1.78 -2.60
CA THR A 66 -8.53 -0.90 -1.63
C THR A 66 -7.66 -0.79 -0.38
N CYS A 67 -7.61 0.43 0.16
CA CYS A 67 -7.10 0.69 1.50
C CYS A 67 -8.03 0.08 2.56
#